data_AF-A0A662GIB7-F1
#
_entry.id   AF-A0A662GIB7-F1
#
_cell.length_a   1.000
_cell.length_b   1.000
_cell.length_c   1.000
_cell.angle_alpha   90.00
_cell.angle_beta   90.00
_cell.angle_gamma   90.00
#
_symmetry.space_group_name_H-M   'P 1'
#
loop_
_entity.id
_entity.type
_entity.pdbx_description
1 polymer ?
#
loop_
_entity_poly.entity_id
_entity_poly.type
_entity_poly.pdbx_seq_one_letter_code
_entity_poly.pdbx_strand_id
1 'polypeptide(L)'
;MYDQCRRYYNIVKIASLRVAGLAAGSSPLPRIGIGVEIEDFRKYVEGDDVKHIDWRVTARKPSHLGGYEIHVREYRAERNLKPLVIVDATASMGFWDKPLSAVYAASFILHVLSTYGDQPSLLIFSDTIKIYRGIGADALSFLLAREICRDKPKGDLALTDCIHYVKYGKPLFVVTDYAHSAEEVREFLSHALIFQTPVFLILITNFMEKMDYGSATITLSDPEDGALRSEKGSILHAKVKAHIAAIRSIISSYSKYVEVESIKDLTIKSYKIYLNITKTRERSF
;
A
#
# COMPACT_ATOMS: atom_id res chain seq x y z
N MET A 1 1.83 14.75 31.99
CA MET A 1 2.65 13.72 31.31
C MET A 1 2.33 13.80 29.82
N TYR A 2 3.22 14.39 29.01
CA TYR A 2 3.00 14.49 27.56
C TYR A 2 3.02 13.07 26.97
N ASP A 3 1.94 12.68 26.31
CA ASP A 3 1.90 11.43 25.56
C ASP A 3 2.94 11.53 24.43
N GLN A 4 4.09 10.86 24.62
CA GLN A 4 5.23 10.84 23.71
C GLN A 4 4.81 10.41 22.29
N CYS A 5 3.71 9.66 22.17
CA CYS A 5 3.18 9.15 20.91
C CYS A 5 2.07 10.01 20.29
N ARG A 6 1.70 11.15 20.89
CA ARG A 6 0.64 12.03 20.39
C ARG A 6 0.86 12.45 18.94
N ARG A 7 2.11 12.69 18.53
CA ARG A 7 2.45 13.05 17.15
C ARG A 7 2.07 11.93 16.18
N TYR A 8 2.38 10.68 16.49
CA TYR A 8 2.04 9.53 15.65
C TYR A 8 0.52 9.29 15.59
N TYR A 9 -0.19 9.41 16.70
CA TYR A 9 -1.65 9.28 16.71
C TYR A 9 -2.36 10.37 15.91
N ASN A 10 -1.83 11.59 15.92
CA ASN A 10 -2.35 12.65 15.06
C ASN A 10 -2.13 12.34 13.57
N ILE A 11 -0.98 11.76 13.21
CA ILE A 11 -0.69 11.34 11.83
C ILE A 11 -1.68 10.28 11.34
N VAL A 12 -2.01 9.29 12.17
CA VAL A 12 -3.05 8.28 11.85
C VAL A 12 -4.38 8.96 11.53
N LYS A 13 -4.81 9.91 12.36
CA LYS A 13 -6.05 10.66 12.14
C LYS A 13 -6.03 11.50 10.86
N ILE A 14 -4.90 12.13 10.54
CA ILE A 14 -4.78 12.90 9.30
C ILE A 14 -4.89 11.98 8.08
N ALA A 15 -4.26 10.81 8.13
CA ALA A 15 -4.36 9.81 7.07
C ALA A 15 -5.80 9.33 6.87
N SER A 16 -6.52 9.00 7.95
CA SER A 16 -7.92 8.53 7.87
C SER A 16 -8.86 9.61 7.32
N LEU A 17 -8.72 10.87 7.79
CA LEU A 17 -9.49 12.00 7.26
C LEU A 17 -9.20 12.25 5.77
N ARG A 18 -7.94 12.07 5.34
CA ARG A 18 -7.58 12.22 3.93
C ARG A 18 -8.25 11.16 3.06
N VAL A 19 -8.32 9.91 3.52
CA VAL A 19 -9.02 8.83 2.82
C VAL A 19 -10.52 9.12 2.75
N ALA A 20 -11.13 9.52 3.86
CA ALA A 20 -12.55 9.86 3.90
C ALA A 20 -12.91 10.98 2.89
N GLY A 21 -12.06 12.02 2.78
CA GLY A 21 -12.24 13.09 1.79
C GLY A 21 -12.10 12.62 0.33
N LEU A 22 -11.19 11.68 0.05
CA LEU A 22 -11.02 11.11 -1.28
C LEU A 22 -12.16 10.16 -1.65
N ALA A 23 -12.65 9.37 -0.69
CA ALA A 23 -13.77 8.45 -0.88
C ALA A 23 -15.09 9.21 -1.14
N ALA A 24 -15.34 10.31 -0.42
CA ALA A 24 -16.53 11.14 -0.61
C ALA A 24 -16.58 11.83 -1.99
N GLY A 25 -15.42 12.12 -2.59
CA GLY A 25 -15.32 12.72 -3.93
C GLY A 25 -15.17 11.72 -5.07
N SER A 26 -14.90 10.44 -4.76
CA SER A 26 -14.80 9.37 -5.75
C SER A 26 -16.17 8.71 -5.86
N SER A 27 -16.99 9.13 -6.82
CA SER A 27 -18.14 8.31 -7.22
C SER A 27 -17.65 6.87 -7.42
N PRO A 28 -18.25 5.85 -6.82
CA PRO A 28 -17.93 4.48 -7.16
C PRO A 28 -18.14 4.36 -8.67
N LEU A 29 -17.06 4.15 -9.42
CA LEU A 29 -17.20 3.77 -10.83
C LEU A 29 -18.05 2.50 -10.83
N PRO A 30 -19.21 2.47 -11.51
CA PRO A 30 -20.05 1.30 -11.53
C PRO A 30 -19.25 0.16 -12.18
N ARG A 31 -18.93 -0.87 -11.41
CA ARG A 31 -18.29 -2.08 -11.92
C ARG A 31 -19.25 -3.24 -11.73
N ILE A 32 -19.90 -3.54 -12.83
CA ILE A 32 -20.77 -4.68 -13.05
C ILE A 32 -19.91 -5.94 -12.96
N GLY A 33 -20.22 -6.81 -12.00
CA GLY A 33 -19.59 -8.11 -11.79
C GLY A 33 -20.64 -9.21 -11.63
N ILE A 34 -20.18 -10.43 -11.37
CA ILE A 34 -21.03 -11.59 -11.03
C ILE A 34 -20.71 -11.98 -9.58
N GLY A 35 -21.50 -11.51 -8.62
CA GLY A 35 -21.47 -11.94 -7.23
C GLY A 35 -22.83 -12.41 -6.69
N VAL A 36 -23.14 -12.15 -5.41
CA VAL A 36 -24.30 -12.77 -4.73
C VAL A 36 -25.33 -11.75 -4.22
N GLU A 37 -25.02 -10.45 -4.23
CA GLU A 37 -25.96 -9.38 -3.86
C GLU A 37 -26.44 -8.58 -5.09
N ILE A 38 -27.75 -8.39 -5.21
CA ILE A 38 -28.39 -7.70 -6.35
C ILE A 38 -28.18 -6.19 -6.19
N GLU A 39 -27.38 -5.57 -7.06
CA GLU A 39 -27.05 -4.13 -6.98
C GLU A 39 -28.00 -3.30 -7.86
N ASP A 40 -28.27 -3.75 -9.08
CA ASP A 40 -29.18 -3.08 -10.02
C ASP A 40 -29.71 -4.06 -11.09
N PHE A 41 -30.61 -3.58 -11.93
CA PHE A 41 -31.18 -4.30 -13.06
C PHE A 41 -30.74 -3.64 -14.36
N ARG A 42 -30.00 -4.36 -15.20
CA ARG A 42 -29.67 -3.89 -16.56
C ARG A 42 -30.57 -4.52 -17.62
N LYS A 43 -30.63 -3.89 -18.81
CA LYS A 43 -31.28 -4.49 -19.97
C LYS A 43 -30.54 -5.76 -20.40
N TYR A 44 -31.32 -6.79 -20.72
CA TYR A 44 -30.82 -8.03 -21.30
C TYR A 44 -30.09 -7.75 -22.61
N VAL A 45 -28.94 -8.38 -22.78
CA VAL A 45 -28.19 -8.41 -24.03
C VAL A 45 -28.08 -9.87 -24.47
N GLU A 46 -28.09 -10.08 -25.78
CA GLU A 46 -27.96 -11.41 -26.35
C GLU A 46 -26.64 -12.06 -25.90
N GLY A 47 -26.74 -13.22 -25.24
CA GLY A 47 -25.62 -13.91 -24.59
C GLY A 47 -25.70 -13.97 -23.06
N ASP A 48 -26.61 -13.22 -22.45
CA ASP A 48 -26.85 -13.32 -21.00
C ASP A 48 -27.55 -14.63 -20.61
N ASP A 49 -27.14 -15.21 -19.47
CA ASP A 49 -27.80 -16.40 -18.93
C ASP A 49 -29.21 -16.04 -18.46
N VAL A 50 -30.20 -16.69 -19.07
CA VAL A 50 -31.64 -16.57 -18.82
C VAL A 50 -31.98 -16.79 -17.33
N LYS A 51 -31.16 -17.55 -16.58
CA LYS A 51 -31.35 -17.78 -15.14
C LYS A 51 -31.24 -16.51 -14.29
N HIS A 52 -30.59 -15.48 -14.80
CA HIS A 52 -30.40 -14.21 -14.09
C HIS A 52 -31.48 -13.18 -14.41
N ILE A 53 -32.47 -13.49 -15.26
CA ILE A 53 -33.58 -12.58 -15.57
C ILE A 53 -34.47 -12.39 -14.34
N ASP A 54 -34.76 -11.13 -14.01
CA ASP A 54 -35.76 -10.79 -13.00
C ASP A 54 -37.10 -10.47 -13.66
N TRP A 55 -38.00 -11.44 -13.61
CA TRP A 55 -39.35 -11.31 -14.18
C TRP A 55 -40.22 -10.28 -13.45
N ARG A 56 -39.94 -9.98 -12.18
CA ARG A 56 -40.73 -9.05 -11.37
C ARG A 56 -40.45 -7.60 -11.76
N VAL A 57 -39.21 -7.26 -12.06
CA VAL A 57 -38.84 -5.93 -12.58
C VAL A 57 -39.24 -5.78 -14.05
N THR A 58 -39.01 -6.82 -14.85
CA THR A 58 -39.40 -6.87 -16.27
C THR A 58 -40.90 -6.61 -16.46
N ALA A 59 -41.76 -7.17 -15.60
CA ALA A 59 -43.20 -6.95 -15.66
C ALA A 59 -43.68 -5.54 -15.23
N ARG A 60 -42.86 -4.78 -14.48
CA ARG A 60 -43.25 -3.47 -13.94
C ARG A 60 -42.76 -2.28 -14.75
N LYS A 61 -41.80 -2.49 -15.66
CA LYS A 61 -41.23 -1.46 -16.53
C LYS A 61 -41.71 -1.64 -17.98
N PRO A 62 -42.81 -1.01 -18.40
CA PRO A 62 -43.19 -0.97 -19.81
C PRO A 62 -42.17 -0.14 -20.60
N SER A 63 -41.79 -0.59 -21.80
CA SER A 63 -40.95 0.19 -22.70
C SER A 63 -41.72 1.42 -23.18
N HIS A 64 -41.03 2.55 -23.30
CA HIS A 64 -41.52 3.80 -23.86
C HIS A 64 -41.91 3.69 -25.35
N LEU A 65 -41.57 2.57 -26.01
CA LEU A 65 -41.88 2.26 -27.40
C LEU A 65 -42.89 1.10 -27.57
N GLY A 66 -43.63 0.71 -26.53
CA GLY A 66 -44.73 -0.26 -26.63
C GLY A 66 -44.33 -1.74 -26.61
N GLY A 67 -43.12 -2.08 -26.14
CA GLY A 67 -42.63 -3.44 -25.93
C GLY A 67 -42.29 -3.78 -24.47
N TYR A 68 -41.88 -5.03 -24.21
CA TYR A 68 -41.36 -5.47 -22.91
C TYR A 68 -39.82 -5.39 -22.90
N GLU A 69 -39.24 -4.66 -21.95
CA GLU A 69 -37.78 -4.62 -21.76
C GLU A 69 -37.37 -5.64 -20.69
N ILE A 70 -36.67 -6.69 -21.12
CA ILE A 70 -36.18 -7.75 -20.23
C ILE A 70 -35.03 -7.19 -19.40
N HIS A 71 -35.11 -7.39 -18.09
CA HIS A 71 -34.10 -6.95 -17.13
C HIS A 71 -33.39 -8.16 -16.50
N VAL A 72 -32.06 -8.10 -16.44
CA VAL A 72 -31.19 -9.13 -15.84
C VAL A 72 -30.62 -8.58 -14.53
N ARG A 73 -30.55 -9.43 -13.50
CA ARG A 73 -29.93 -9.13 -12.21
C ARG A 73 -28.43 -8.92 -12.40
N GLU A 74 -27.93 -7.77 -11.98
CA GLU A 74 -26.50 -7.57 -11.81
C GLU A 74 -26.11 -7.88 -10.37
N TYR A 75 -25.02 -8.62 -10.23
CA TYR A 75 -24.60 -9.09 -8.93
C TYR A 75 -23.28 -8.43 -8.50
N ARG A 76 -23.23 -7.80 -7.33
CA ARG A 76 -21.99 -7.25 -6.80
C ARG A 76 -21.02 -8.39 -6.44
N ALA A 77 -19.89 -8.48 -7.14
CA ALA A 77 -18.79 -9.37 -6.77
C ALA A 77 -18.05 -8.81 -5.53
N GLU A 78 -18.60 -9.06 -4.34
CA GLU A 78 -17.86 -8.88 -3.09
C GLU A 78 -16.89 -10.06 -2.91
N ARG A 79 -15.68 -9.91 -3.44
CA ARG A 79 -14.54 -10.60 -2.86
C ARG A 79 -13.91 -9.65 -1.85
N ASN A 80 -14.25 -9.80 -0.56
CA ASN A 80 -13.54 -9.15 0.53
C ASN A 80 -12.10 -9.70 0.55
N LEU A 81 -11.16 -8.94 -0.03
CA LEU A 81 -9.78 -9.39 -0.10
C LEU A 81 -9.18 -9.34 1.31
N LYS A 82 -8.15 -10.17 1.53
CA LYS A 82 -7.34 -10.15 2.75
C LYS A 82 -5.91 -9.69 2.42
N PRO A 83 -5.73 -8.43 1.98
CA PRO A 83 -4.43 -7.91 1.59
C PRO A 83 -3.45 -7.92 2.75
N LEU A 84 -2.16 -8.01 2.43
CA LEU A 84 -1.08 -7.87 3.41
C LEU A 84 -0.42 -6.51 3.22
N VAL A 85 -0.36 -5.73 4.31
CA VAL A 85 0.40 -4.48 4.38
C VAL A 85 1.67 -4.76 5.18
N ILE A 86 2.82 -4.69 4.53
CA ILE A 86 4.15 -4.83 5.12
C ILE A 86 4.71 -3.42 5.38
N VAL A 87 5.17 -3.17 6.60
CA VAL A 87 5.82 -1.92 6.99
C VAL A 87 7.20 -2.23 7.53
N ASP A 88 8.20 -1.63 6.89
CA ASP A 88 9.58 -1.62 7.33
C ASP A 88 9.73 -0.69 8.55
N ALA A 89 10.25 -1.26 9.63
CA ALA A 89 10.64 -0.58 10.85
C ALA A 89 12.07 -0.98 11.27
N THR A 90 12.95 -1.29 10.32
CA THR A 90 14.40 -1.47 10.52
C THR A 90 15.09 -0.14 10.86
N ALA A 91 16.35 -0.20 11.27
CA ALA A 91 17.09 0.98 11.73
C ALA A 91 17.18 2.11 10.67
N SER A 92 17.25 1.77 9.38
CA SER A 92 17.26 2.72 8.26
C SER A 92 16.02 3.62 8.19
N MET A 93 14.87 3.08 8.63
CA MET A 93 13.59 3.78 8.70
C MET A 93 13.53 4.74 9.88
N GLY A 94 14.48 4.70 10.82
CA GLY A 94 14.62 5.59 11.97
C GLY A 94 15.09 7.01 11.62
N PHE A 95 15.45 7.27 10.36
CA PHE A 95 16.03 8.54 9.92
C PHE A 95 14.98 9.67 9.82
N TRP A 96 15.16 10.74 10.61
CA TRP A 96 14.33 11.96 10.58
C TRP A 96 12.82 11.69 10.64
N ASP A 97 12.05 12.18 9.65
CA ASP A 97 10.59 12.06 9.58
C ASP A 97 10.12 10.80 8.81
N LYS A 98 11.04 9.88 8.44
CA LYS A 98 10.67 8.61 7.80
C LYS A 98 9.68 7.78 8.65
N PRO A 99 9.86 7.60 9.98
CA PRO A 99 8.93 6.80 10.77
C PRO A 99 7.49 7.34 10.73
N LEU A 100 7.34 8.66 10.77
CA LEU A 100 6.02 9.32 10.69
C LEU A 100 5.42 9.17 9.29
N SER A 101 6.25 9.28 8.25
CA SER A 101 5.82 9.10 6.85
C SER A 101 5.39 7.65 6.60
N ALA A 102 6.06 6.67 7.22
CA ALA A 102 5.71 5.25 7.16
C ALA A 102 4.37 4.97 7.83
N VAL A 103 4.16 5.51 9.04
CA VAL A 103 2.87 5.43 9.74
C VAL A 103 1.76 6.06 8.92
N TYR A 104 1.99 7.24 8.34
CA TYR A 104 1.00 7.89 7.47
C TYR A 104 0.66 7.01 6.26
N ALA A 105 1.66 6.55 5.52
CA ALA A 105 1.49 5.78 4.30
C ALA A 105 0.76 4.45 4.56
N ALA A 106 1.17 3.72 5.59
CA ALA A 106 0.55 2.46 5.97
C ALA A 106 -0.90 2.67 6.48
N SER A 107 -1.14 3.68 7.32
CA SER A 107 -2.49 4.01 7.78
C SER A 107 -3.39 4.38 6.60
N PHE A 108 -2.88 5.18 5.66
CA PHE A 108 -3.59 5.54 4.44
C PHE A 108 -3.99 4.28 3.63
N ILE A 109 -3.06 3.35 3.41
CA ILE A 109 -3.34 2.08 2.73
C ILE A 109 -4.42 1.29 3.47
N LEU A 110 -4.27 1.09 4.78
CA LEU A 110 -5.21 0.33 5.61
C LEU A 110 -6.63 0.91 5.52
N HIS A 111 -6.77 2.22 5.61
CA HIS A 111 -8.06 2.90 5.49
C HIS A 111 -8.66 2.81 4.09
N VAL A 112 -7.86 2.96 3.03
CA VAL A 112 -8.36 2.80 1.64
C VAL A 112 -8.92 1.39 1.43
N LEU A 113 -8.19 0.36 1.87
CA LEU A 113 -8.62 -1.04 1.74
C LEU A 113 -9.91 -1.31 2.54
N SER A 114 -10.00 -0.76 3.75
CA SER A 114 -11.21 -0.88 4.58
C SER A 114 -12.43 -0.20 3.95
N THR A 115 -12.26 0.91 3.23
CA THR A 115 -13.36 1.57 2.48
C THR A 115 -13.95 0.67 1.40
N TYR A 116 -13.13 -0.22 0.81
CA TYR A 116 -13.57 -1.20 -0.19
C TYR A 116 -14.14 -2.50 0.41
N GLY A 117 -14.27 -2.61 1.73
CA GLY A 117 -14.74 -3.82 2.41
C GLY A 117 -13.67 -4.90 2.62
N ASP A 118 -12.41 -4.63 2.28
CA ASP A 118 -11.31 -5.58 2.46
C ASP A 118 -10.92 -5.70 3.95
N GLN A 119 -10.30 -6.82 4.31
CA GLN A 119 -9.80 -7.12 5.66
C GLN A 119 -8.27 -7.18 5.66
N PRO A 120 -7.58 -6.02 5.67
CA PRO A 120 -6.12 -5.99 5.62
C PRO A 120 -5.50 -6.62 6.88
N SER A 121 -4.37 -7.30 6.67
CA SER A 121 -3.44 -7.69 7.74
C SER A 121 -2.23 -6.77 7.72
N LEU A 122 -1.65 -6.51 8.89
CA LEU A 122 -0.46 -5.68 9.05
C LEU A 122 0.72 -6.56 9.49
N LEU A 123 1.83 -6.49 8.77
CA LEU A 123 3.12 -7.07 9.14
C LEU A 123 4.11 -5.92 9.35
N ILE A 124 4.74 -5.89 10.51
CA ILE A 124 5.82 -4.95 10.84
C ILE A 124 7.08 -5.79 11.01
N PHE A 125 8.14 -5.44 10.30
CA PHE A 125 9.44 -6.09 10.46
C PHE A 125 10.48 -5.07 10.91
N SER A 126 11.26 -5.46 11.93
CA SER A 126 12.31 -4.66 12.56
C SER A 126 13.50 -5.58 12.89
N ASP A 127 13.75 -5.83 14.17
CA ASP A 127 14.51 -6.97 14.72
C ASP A 127 13.70 -8.27 14.76
N THR A 128 12.37 -8.16 14.78
CA THR A 128 11.43 -9.29 14.81
C THR A 128 10.27 -9.01 13.87
N ILE A 129 9.61 -10.08 13.40
CA ILE A 129 8.41 -9.95 12.58
C ILE A 129 7.17 -10.03 13.49
N LYS A 130 6.38 -8.96 13.51
CA LYS A 130 5.07 -8.89 14.20
C LYS A 130 3.96 -8.87 13.16
N ILE A 131 2.97 -9.76 13.29
CA ILE A 131 1.83 -9.83 12.36
C ILE A 131 0.48 -9.74 13.08
N TYR A 132 -0.36 -8.84 12.59
CA TYR A 132 -1.69 -8.55 13.11
C TYR A 132 -2.74 -8.88 12.04
N ARG A 133 -3.74 -9.69 12.40
CA ARG A 133 -4.80 -10.16 11.49
C ARG A 133 -6.17 -10.05 12.16
N GLY A 134 -7.21 -9.86 11.36
CA GLY A 134 -8.60 -9.83 11.86
C GLY A 134 -8.93 -8.62 12.72
N ILE A 135 -8.15 -7.54 12.59
CA ILE A 135 -8.31 -6.28 13.31
C ILE A 135 -8.68 -5.20 12.29
N GLY A 136 -9.58 -4.28 12.66
CA GLY A 136 -9.99 -3.17 11.78
C GLY A 136 -8.87 -2.18 11.48
N ALA A 137 -9.00 -1.45 10.37
CA ALA A 137 -7.96 -0.51 9.89
C ALA A 137 -7.60 0.59 10.91
N ASP A 138 -8.58 1.14 11.65
CA ASP A 138 -8.33 2.10 12.73
C ASP A 138 -7.38 1.51 13.78
N ALA A 139 -7.74 0.35 14.33
CA ALA A 139 -6.97 -0.31 15.38
C ALA A 139 -5.58 -0.73 14.88
N LEU A 140 -5.47 -1.26 13.66
CA LEU A 140 -4.17 -1.57 13.03
C LEU A 140 -3.29 -0.31 12.90
N SER A 141 -3.87 0.82 12.48
CA SER A 141 -3.14 2.07 12.32
C SER A 141 -2.64 2.64 13.66
N PHE A 142 -3.45 2.57 14.72
CA PHE A 142 -3.04 2.97 16.07
C PHE A 142 -2.02 2.00 16.68
N LEU A 143 -2.13 0.70 16.41
CA LEU A 143 -1.13 -0.30 16.81
C LEU A 143 0.22 0.03 16.15
N LEU A 144 0.25 0.22 14.83
CA LEU A 144 1.46 0.61 14.11
C LEU A 144 2.11 1.88 14.69
N ALA A 145 1.31 2.92 14.90
CA ALA A 145 1.76 4.18 15.49
C ALA A 145 2.37 3.98 16.88
N ARG A 146 1.79 3.09 17.70
CA ARG A 146 2.27 2.78 19.05
C ARG A 146 3.58 1.99 19.00
N GLU A 147 3.68 0.96 18.16
CA GLU A 147 4.89 0.15 18.01
C GLU A 147 6.07 1.00 17.54
N ILE A 148 5.90 1.78 16.46
CA ILE A 148 6.95 2.66 15.92
C ILE A 148 7.35 3.76 16.92
N CYS A 149 6.40 4.29 17.70
CA CYS A 149 6.72 5.29 18.71
C CYS A 149 7.52 4.72 19.89
N ARG A 150 7.17 3.53 20.38
CA ARG A 150 7.75 2.93 21.59
C ARG A 150 9.09 2.26 21.31
N ASP A 151 9.11 1.34 20.36
CA ASP A 151 10.28 0.52 20.09
C ASP A 151 11.32 1.26 19.24
N LYS A 152 10.87 2.30 18.52
CA LYS A 152 11.58 2.98 17.43
C LYS A 152 12.01 2.00 16.33
N PRO A 153 12.25 2.47 15.10
CA PRO A 153 12.79 1.59 14.08
C PRO A 153 14.19 1.09 14.48
N LYS A 154 14.40 -0.23 14.40
CA LYS A 154 15.60 -0.94 14.86
C LYS A 154 15.73 -2.30 14.17
N GLY A 155 16.92 -2.88 14.23
CA GLY A 155 17.20 -4.16 13.57
C GLY A 155 17.44 -4.00 12.06
N ASP A 156 17.75 -5.13 11.43
CA ASP A 156 18.34 -5.27 10.10
C ASP A 156 17.67 -6.40 9.30
N LEU A 157 16.45 -6.82 9.67
CA LEU A 157 15.75 -7.89 8.94
C LEU A 157 15.55 -7.52 7.46
N ALA A 158 15.81 -8.49 6.59
CA ALA A 158 15.73 -8.32 5.16
C ALA A 158 14.29 -8.48 4.66
N LEU A 159 14.00 -7.89 3.50
CA LEU A 159 12.69 -8.05 2.87
C LEU A 159 12.38 -9.52 2.49
N THR A 160 13.42 -10.33 2.28
CA THR A 160 13.32 -11.76 1.99
C THR A 160 12.77 -12.58 3.16
N ASP A 161 12.95 -12.14 4.41
CA ASP A 161 12.36 -12.81 5.58
C ASP A 161 10.83 -12.80 5.55
N CYS A 162 10.25 -11.82 4.86
CA CYS A 162 8.80 -11.67 4.71
C CYS A 162 8.18 -12.61 3.67
N ILE A 163 9.00 -13.33 2.87
CA ILE A 163 8.55 -14.18 1.75
C ILE A 163 7.52 -15.23 2.20
N HIS A 164 7.71 -15.83 3.38
CA HIS A 164 6.82 -16.86 3.95
C HIS A 164 5.37 -16.39 4.16
N TYR A 165 5.15 -15.08 4.26
CA TYR A 165 3.84 -14.47 4.48
C TYR A 165 3.13 -14.08 3.19
N VAL A 166 3.83 -14.11 2.05
CA VAL A 166 3.24 -13.87 0.73
C VAL A 166 2.32 -15.05 0.38
N LYS A 167 1.09 -14.74 -0.04
CA LYS A 167 0.05 -15.74 -0.35
C LYS A 167 -0.49 -15.50 -1.74
N TYR A 168 -0.78 -16.61 -2.43
CA TYR A 168 -1.25 -16.60 -3.81
C TYR A 168 -2.44 -15.66 -4.03
N GLY A 169 -2.34 -14.79 -5.04
CA GLY A 169 -3.42 -13.89 -5.47
C GLY A 169 -3.87 -12.85 -4.45
N LYS A 170 -3.19 -12.69 -3.31
CA LYS A 170 -3.55 -11.66 -2.32
C LYS A 170 -2.73 -10.40 -2.56
N PRO A 171 -3.34 -9.21 -2.67
CA PRO A 171 -2.58 -8.00 -2.93
C PRO A 171 -1.63 -7.68 -1.77
N LEU A 172 -0.44 -7.24 -2.14
CA LEU A 172 0.66 -6.94 -1.23
C LEU A 172 1.02 -5.46 -1.32
N PHE A 173 1.07 -4.80 -0.18
CA PHE A 173 1.43 -3.40 -0.06
C PHE A 173 2.66 -3.29 0.82
N VAL A 174 3.74 -2.68 0.34
CA VAL A 174 5.01 -2.60 1.08
C VAL A 174 5.38 -1.15 1.27
N VAL A 175 5.68 -0.75 2.50
CA VAL A 175 6.19 0.57 2.86
C VAL A 175 7.61 0.38 3.37
N THR A 176 8.60 0.87 2.62
CA THR A 176 10.03 0.63 2.87
C THR A 176 10.85 1.81 2.33
N ASP A 177 12.15 1.85 2.59
CA ASP A 177 13.09 2.78 1.93
C ASP A 177 13.98 2.06 0.90
N TYR A 178 15.13 2.66 0.55
CA TYR A 178 16.12 2.11 -0.38
C TYR A 178 17.31 1.43 0.33
N ALA A 179 17.23 1.14 1.64
CA ALA A 179 18.35 0.54 2.37
C ALA A 179 18.62 -0.91 1.97
N HIS A 180 17.58 -1.66 1.57
CA HIS A 180 17.68 -3.05 1.12
C HIS A 180 18.61 -3.23 -0.09
N SER A 181 19.22 -4.41 -0.21
CA SER A 181 20.06 -4.71 -1.36
C SER A 181 19.23 -4.93 -2.63
N ALA A 182 19.83 -4.66 -3.80
CA ALA A 182 19.16 -4.90 -5.08
C ALA A 182 18.81 -6.39 -5.30
N GLU A 183 19.56 -7.30 -4.69
CA GLU A 183 19.32 -8.74 -4.78
C GLU A 183 18.13 -9.17 -3.91
N GLU A 184 18.05 -8.71 -2.66
CA GLU A 184 16.91 -8.95 -1.78
C GLU A 184 15.58 -8.47 -2.39
N VAL A 185 15.57 -7.24 -2.93
CA VAL A 185 14.37 -6.69 -3.57
C VAL A 185 13.97 -7.51 -4.79
N ARG A 186 14.94 -7.98 -5.58
CA ARG A 186 14.67 -8.83 -6.74
C ARG A 186 14.08 -10.17 -6.34
N GLU A 187 14.66 -10.83 -5.33
CA GLU A 187 14.20 -12.12 -4.83
C GLU A 187 12.79 -12.03 -4.25
N PHE A 188 12.52 -11.01 -3.44
CA PHE A 188 11.19 -10.77 -2.89
C PHE A 188 10.13 -10.55 -3.99
N LEU A 189 10.44 -9.72 -4.99
CA LEU A 189 9.50 -9.41 -6.07
C LEU A 189 9.33 -10.58 -7.06
N SER A 190 10.38 -11.35 -7.32
CA SER A 190 10.27 -12.57 -8.14
C SER A 190 9.40 -13.61 -7.44
N HIS A 191 9.54 -13.77 -6.12
CA HIS A 191 8.68 -14.64 -5.34
C HIS A 191 7.21 -14.16 -5.38
N ALA A 192 6.95 -12.87 -5.22
CA ALA A 192 5.59 -12.33 -5.35
C ALA A 192 4.99 -12.58 -6.74
N LEU A 193 5.80 -12.49 -7.81
CA LEU A 193 5.38 -12.78 -9.18
C LEU A 193 5.00 -14.25 -9.36
N ILE A 194 5.78 -15.18 -8.82
CA ILE A 194 5.49 -16.63 -8.85
C ILE A 194 4.15 -16.92 -8.18
N PHE A 195 3.85 -16.26 -7.06
CA PHE A 195 2.58 -16.38 -6.34
C PHE A 195 1.45 -15.53 -6.96
N GLN A 196 1.62 -14.96 -8.15
CA GLN A 196 0.64 -14.09 -8.82
C GLN A 196 0.08 -13.01 -7.88
N THR A 197 0.93 -12.52 -6.99
CA THR A 197 0.57 -11.57 -5.94
C THR A 197 0.87 -10.17 -6.45
N PRO A 198 -0.14 -9.33 -6.71
CA PRO A 198 0.12 -7.99 -7.19
C PRO A 198 0.71 -7.15 -6.06
N VAL A 199 1.85 -6.50 -6.34
CA VAL A 199 2.60 -5.71 -5.36
C VAL A 199 2.50 -4.23 -5.67
N PHE A 200 2.34 -3.41 -4.62
CA PHE A 200 2.51 -1.96 -4.66
C PHE A 200 3.48 -1.50 -3.57
N LEU A 201 4.51 -0.76 -3.96
CA LEU A 201 5.52 -0.25 -3.03
C LEU A 201 5.39 1.27 -2.83
N ILE A 202 5.50 1.71 -1.58
CA ILE A 202 5.73 3.10 -1.22
C ILE A 202 7.15 3.20 -0.70
N LEU A 203 8.01 3.90 -1.45
CA LEU A 203 9.41 4.09 -1.12
C LEU A 203 9.58 5.42 -0.41
N ILE A 204 9.97 5.39 0.86
CA ILE A 204 10.19 6.58 1.67
C ILE A 204 11.65 6.94 1.61
N THR A 205 11.92 8.16 1.15
CA THR A 205 13.26 8.74 1.08
C THR A 205 13.30 10.02 1.87
N ASN A 206 14.50 10.49 2.17
CA ASN A 206 14.72 11.84 2.67
C ASN A 206 15.63 12.61 1.71
N PHE A 207 15.42 13.92 1.63
CA PHE A 207 16.28 14.81 0.85
C PHE A 207 17.76 14.70 1.25
N MET A 208 18.04 14.55 2.55
CA MET A 208 19.40 14.45 3.08
C MET A 208 20.16 13.21 2.57
N GLU A 209 19.45 12.15 2.16
CA GLU A 209 20.04 10.93 1.59
C GLU A 209 20.50 11.11 0.15
N LYS A 210 19.92 12.09 -0.56
CA LYS A 210 20.21 12.38 -1.96
C LYS A 210 21.12 13.59 -2.13
N MET A 211 21.45 14.28 -1.05
CA MET A 211 22.25 15.50 -1.09
C MET A 211 23.69 15.19 -1.51
N ASP A 212 24.22 15.97 -2.45
CA ASP A 212 25.65 15.92 -2.80
C ASP A 212 26.42 16.85 -1.86
N TYR A 213 27.28 16.27 -1.03
CA TYR A 213 28.15 17.01 -0.11
C TYR A 213 29.47 17.45 -0.79
N GLY A 214 29.59 17.27 -2.11
CA GLY A 214 30.72 17.72 -2.92
C GLY A 214 32.03 17.00 -2.55
N SER A 215 33.14 17.73 -2.56
CA SER A 215 34.46 17.19 -2.23
C SER A 215 34.73 17.05 -0.73
N ALA A 216 33.79 17.47 0.14
CA ALA A 216 33.93 17.35 1.57
C ALA A 216 34.00 15.88 1.99
N THR A 217 34.88 15.58 2.96
CA THR A 217 34.87 14.26 3.61
C THR A 217 33.76 14.27 4.63
N ILE A 218 32.78 13.40 4.43
CA ILE A 218 31.65 13.22 5.34
C ILE A 218 31.87 11.94 6.13
N THR A 219 31.53 11.99 7.42
CA THR A 219 31.50 10.80 8.27
C THR A 219 30.06 10.48 8.55
N LEU A 220 29.62 9.30 8.13
CA LEU A 220 28.27 8.79 8.37
C LEU A 220 28.33 7.74 9.46
N SER A 221 27.31 7.74 10.32
CA SER A 221 27.03 6.63 11.22
C SER A 221 26.04 5.72 10.53
N ASP A 222 26.42 4.46 10.34
CA ASP A 222 25.48 3.44 9.89
C ASP A 222 24.47 3.16 11.03
N PRO A 223 23.15 3.21 10.75
CA PRO A 223 22.11 3.00 11.77
C PRO A 223 22.07 1.57 12.33
N GLU A 224 22.59 0.58 11.61
CA GLU A 224 22.45 -0.84 11.95
C GLU A 224 23.55 -1.31 12.91
N ASP A 225 24.81 -1.01 12.59
CA ASP A 225 25.99 -1.43 13.35
C ASP A 225 26.62 -0.28 14.18
N GLY A 226 26.18 0.97 13.96
CA GLY A 226 26.77 2.14 14.59
C GLY A 226 28.17 2.50 14.08
N ALA A 227 28.63 1.86 13.00
CA ALA A 227 29.97 2.08 12.47
C ALA A 227 30.07 3.46 11.82
N LEU A 228 31.14 4.17 12.15
CA LEU A 228 31.47 5.44 11.49
C LEU A 228 32.25 5.14 10.20
N ARG A 229 31.68 5.54 9.06
CA ARG A 229 32.30 5.41 7.74
C ARG A 229 32.58 6.79 7.18
N SER A 230 33.84 7.08 6.88
CA SER A 230 34.26 8.36 6.30
C SER A 230 34.58 8.19 4.82
N GLU A 231 33.88 8.93 3.97
CA GLU A 231 34.12 8.92 2.52
C GLU A 231 33.92 10.33 1.93
N LYS A 232 34.43 10.57 0.72
CA LYS A 232 34.16 11.83 0.00
C LYS A 232 32.69 11.88 -0.41
N GLY A 233 32.04 13.03 -0.18
CA GLY A 233 30.63 13.25 -0.48
C GLY A 233 30.24 12.88 -1.91
N SER A 234 31.06 13.27 -2.89
CA SER A 234 30.81 13.00 -4.31
C SER A 234 30.87 11.52 -4.67
N ILE A 235 31.78 10.76 -4.05
CA ILE A 235 31.91 9.31 -4.27
C ILE A 235 30.70 8.60 -3.65
N LEU A 236 30.32 8.98 -2.44
CA LEU A 236 29.16 8.41 -1.78
C LEU A 236 27.88 8.73 -2.56
N HIS A 237 27.69 9.98 -2.98
CA HIS A 237 26.53 10.39 -3.78
C HIS A 237 26.43 9.56 -5.07
N ALA A 238 27.55 9.32 -5.76
CA ALA A 238 27.58 8.46 -6.94
C ALA A 238 27.17 7.01 -6.63
N LYS A 239 27.64 6.43 -5.51
CA LYS A 239 27.24 5.09 -5.06
C LYS A 239 25.75 5.02 -4.73
N VAL A 240 25.22 5.96 -3.96
CA VAL A 240 23.80 6.02 -3.60
C VAL A 240 22.93 6.18 -4.85
N LYS A 241 23.34 7.05 -5.78
CA LYS A 241 22.63 7.24 -7.04
C LYS A 241 22.61 5.97 -7.90
N ALA A 242 23.72 5.24 -7.95
CA ALA A 242 23.81 3.96 -8.66
C ALA A 242 22.91 2.89 -8.00
N HIS A 243 22.91 2.80 -6.68
CA HIS A 243 22.06 1.90 -5.91
C HIS A 243 20.56 2.17 -6.12
N ILE A 244 20.15 3.44 -5.98
CA ILE A 244 18.76 3.86 -6.22
C ILE A 244 18.34 3.55 -7.67
N ALA A 245 19.22 3.78 -8.66
CA ALA A 245 18.95 3.46 -10.05
C ALA A 245 18.76 1.95 -10.27
N ALA A 246 19.60 1.11 -9.65
CA ALA A 246 19.48 -0.34 -9.71
C ALA A 246 18.14 -0.82 -9.13
N ILE A 247 17.78 -0.35 -7.93
CA ILE A 247 16.50 -0.71 -7.28
C ILE A 247 15.31 -0.22 -8.10
N ARG A 248 15.33 1.02 -8.59
CA ARG A 248 14.26 1.56 -9.45
C ARG A 248 14.05 0.70 -10.70
N SER A 249 15.14 0.30 -11.35
CA SER A 249 15.07 -0.56 -12.53
C SER A 249 14.36 -1.86 -12.19
N ILE A 250 14.74 -2.52 -11.08
CA ILE A 250 14.13 -3.77 -10.64
C ILE A 250 12.64 -3.54 -10.32
N ILE A 251 12.32 -2.61 -9.42
CA ILE A 251 10.93 -2.39 -8.99
C ILE A 251 10.02 -2.07 -10.18
N SER A 252 10.49 -1.26 -11.13
CA SER A 252 9.72 -0.87 -12.31
C SER A 252 9.36 -2.03 -13.24
N SER A 253 10.17 -3.09 -13.27
CA SER A 253 9.92 -4.29 -14.06
C SER A 253 8.85 -5.20 -13.44
N TYR A 254 8.75 -5.23 -12.11
CA TYR A 254 7.89 -6.19 -11.40
C TYR A 254 6.60 -5.57 -10.85
N SER A 255 6.61 -4.28 -10.50
CA SER A 255 5.54 -3.68 -9.69
C SER A 255 5.36 -2.19 -9.91
N LYS A 256 4.25 -1.65 -9.40
CA LYS A 256 4.06 -0.20 -9.32
C LYS A 256 4.64 0.32 -8.02
N TYR A 257 5.24 1.50 -8.08
CA TYR A 257 5.75 2.17 -6.89
C TYR A 257 5.49 3.67 -6.90
N VAL A 258 5.52 4.26 -5.71
CA VAL A 258 5.50 5.71 -5.50
C VAL A 258 6.60 6.07 -4.53
N GLU A 259 7.47 6.99 -4.94
CA GLU A 259 8.45 7.59 -4.05
C GLU A 259 7.85 8.77 -3.29
N VAL A 260 8.23 8.87 -2.03
CA VAL A 260 7.78 9.89 -1.09
C VAL A 260 8.99 10.46 -0.37
N GLU A 261 9.04 11.78 -0.26
CA GLU A 261 10.11 12.46 0.51
C GLU A 261 9.64 13.02 1.86
N SER A 262 8.32 13.24 2.01
CA SER A 262 7.75 13.79 3.23
C SER A 262 6.25 13.55 3.33
N ILE A 263 5.67 13.85 4.50
CA ILE A 263 4.21 13.83 4.72
C ILE A 263 3.48 14.83 3.78
N LYS A 264 4.11 15.97 3.47
CA LYS A 264 3.53 16.93 2.51
C LYS A 264 3.47 16.32 1.11
N ASP A 265 4.54 15.65 0.70
CA ASP A 265 4.62 14.95 -0.58
C ASP A 265 3.59 13.79 -0.67
N LEU A 266 3.41 13.03 0.42
CA LEU A 266 2.32 12.05 0.56
C LEU A 266 0.94 12.66 0.36
N THR A 267 0.72 13.84 0.93
CA THR A 267 -0.57 14.54 0.82
C THR A 267 -0.83 14.97 -0.62
N ILE A 268 0.18 15.48 -1.33
CA ILE A 268 0.10 15.85 -2.75
C ILE A 268 -0.15 14.61 -3.62
N LYS A 269 0.58 13.53 -3.35
CA LYS A 269 0.50 12.26 -4.11
C LYS A 269 -0.66 11.36 -3.69
N SER A 270 -1.47 11.75 -2.70
CA SER A 270 -2.54 10.93 -2.11
C SER A 270 -3.51 10.35 -3.14
N TYR A 271 -3.92 11.12 -4.14
CA TYR A 271 -4.79 10.62 -5.23
C TYR A 271 -4.09 9.57 -6.11
N LYS A 272 -2.81 9.79 -6.46
CA LYS A 272 -2.01 8.82 -7.22
C LYS A 272 -1.83 7.51 -6.43
N ILE A 273 -1.59 7.61 -5.12
CA ILE A 273 -1.47 6.46 -4.22
C ILE A 273 -2.80 5.71 -4.15
N TYR A 274 -3.90 6.42 -3.94
CA TYR A 274 -5.26 5.86 -3.93
C TYR A 274 -5.54 5.04 -5.22
N LEU A 275 -5.33 5.64 -6.40
CA LEU A 275 -5.53 4.95 -7.68
C LEU A 275 -4.64 3.71 -7.85
N ASN A 276 -3.40 3.77 -7.37
CA ASN A 276 -2.51 2.61 -7.43
C ASN A 276 -2.96 1.50 -6.49
N ILE A 277 -3.45 1.83 -5.29
CA ILE A 277 -4.04 0.85 -4.38
C ILE A 277 -5.23 0.16 -5.05
N THR A 278 -6.16 0.93 -5.63
CA THR A 278 -7.32 0.38 -6.34
C THR A 278 -6.90 -0.53 -7.51
N LYS A 279 -5.94 -0.10 -8.34
CA LYS A 279 -5.45 -0.91 -9.47
C LYS A 279 -4.73 -2.19 -9.02
N THR A 280 -3.99 -2.15 -7.92
CA THR A 280 -3.30 -3.35 -7.38
C THR A 280 -4.31 -4.32 -6.78
N ARG A 281 -5.33 -3.81 -6.09
CA ARG A 281 -6.47 -4.58 -5.60
C ARG A 281 -7.19 -5.28 -6.76
N GLU A 282 -7.48 -4.55 -7.84
CA GLU A 282 -8.21 -5.08 -9.00
C GLU A 282 -7.50 -6.21 -9.75
N ARG A 283 -6.17 -6.24 -9.73
CA ARG A 283 -5.37 -7.34 -10.33
C ARG A 283 -5.48 -8.67 -9.57
N SER A 284 -6.09 -8.65 -8.37
CA SER A 284 -6.31 -9.86 -7.55
C SER A 284 -7.66 -10.54 -7.84
N PHE A 285 -8.48 -9.97 -8.74
CA PHE A 285 -9.77 -10.53 -9.14
C PHE A 285 -9.65 -11.41 -10.38
#